data_AF-A0AAV5ZID1-F1
#
_entry.id   AF-A0AAV5ZID1-F1
#
_cell.length_a   1.000
_cell.length_b   1.000
_cell.length_c   1.000
_cell.angle_alpha   90.00
_cell.angle_beta   90.00
_cell.angle_gamma   90.00
#
_symmetry.space_group_name_H-M   'P 1'
#
loop_
_entity.id
_entity.type
_entity.pdbx_description
1 polymer ?
#
loop_
_entity_poly.entity_id
_entity_poly.type
_entity_poly.pdbx_seq_one_letter_code
_entity_poly.pdbx_strand_id
1 'polypeptide(L)' 'MTDLPGDLPGAPQMFVVRARREAGGRWVGIVERARTGEKRRFEGVDEIGSIIADLLDQELTDRRQPE' A
#
# COMPACT_ATOMS: atom_id res chain seq x y z
N MET A 1 1.45 -8.69 20.59
CA MET A 1 0.85 -9.01 19.29
C MET A 1 -0.35 -8.09 19.16
N THR A 2 -0.17 -6.92 18.56
CA THR A 2 -1.16 -5.84 18.59
C THR A 2 -2.10 -6.03 17.42
N ASP A 3 -3.34 -6.42 17.71
CA ASP A 3 -4.44 -6.35 16.74
C ASP A 3 -4.59 -4.89 16.29
N LEU A 4 -4.34 -4.61 15.01
CA LEU A 4 -4.71 -3.33 14.43
C LEU A 4 -6.22 -3.33 14.21
N PRO A 5 -6.96 -2.28 14.62
CA PRO A 5 -8.40 -2.18 14.47
C PRO A 5 -8.73 -1.93 12.99
N GLY A 6 -8.68 -2.98 12.18
CA GLY A 6 -8.69 -2.86 10.72
C GLY A 6 -10.05 -3.12 10.07
N ASP A 7 -10.99 -3.77 10.75
CA ASP A 7 -12.16 -4.39 10.11
C ASP A 7 -13.49 -3.66 10.26
N LEU A 8 -13.43 -2.36 10.56
CA LEU A 8 -14.63 -1.53 10.57
C LEU A 8 -14.79 -0.84 9.21
N PRO A 9 -15.98 -0.89 8.59
CA PRO A 9 -16.31 -0.03 7.47
C PRO A 9 -16.03 1.43 7.87
N GLY A 10 -15.17 2.12 7.11
CA GLY A 10 -14.72 3.48 7.43
C GLY A 10 -13.47 3.59 8.31
N ALA A 11 -12.84 2.46 8.70
CA ALA A 11 -11.53 2.49 9.33
C ALA A 11 -10.46 3.04 8.36
N PRO A 12 -9.53 3.88 8.84
CA PRO A 12 -8.46 4.40 8.01
C PRO A 12 -7.54 3.27 7.51
N GLN A 13 -7.18 3.32 6.24
CA GLN A 13 -6.18 2.44 5.64
C GLN A 13 -4.79 2.97 5.96
N MET A 14 -3.87 2.06 6.30
CA MET A 14 -2.47 2.42 6.52
C MET A 14 -1.58 1.81 5.46
N PHE A 15 -0.72 2.65 4.89
CA PHE A 15 0.33 2.27 3.95
C PHE A 15 1.68 2.70 4.52
N VAL A 16 2.67 1.82 4.45
CA VAL A 16 4.04 2.09 4.86
C VAL A 16 4.89 2.22 3.61
N VAL A 17 5.55 3.38 3.46
CA VAL A 17 6.51 3.60 2.37
C VAL A 17 7.91 3.42 2.94
N ARG A 18 8.68 2.49 2.37
CA ARG A 18 10.12 2.36 2.65
C ARG A 18 10.88 2.80 1.41
N ALA A 19 11.54 3.96 1.51
CA ALA A 19 12.24 4.58 0.40
C ALA A 19 13.75 4.67 0.67
N ARG A 20 14.56 4.55 -0.37
CA ARG A 20 15.99 4.84 -0.37
C ARG A 20 16.38 5.65 -1.60
N ARG A 21 17.47 6.41 -1.50
CA ARG A 21 18.03 7.16 -2.63
C ARG A 21 19.11 6.36 -3.33
N GLU A 22 19.02 6.23 -4.65
CA GLU A 22 20.03 5.55 -5.48
C GLU A 22 21.11 6.52 -5.98
N ALA A 23 22.20 5.95 -6.50
CA ALA A 23 23.18 6.70 -7.27
C ALA A 23 22.47 7.36 -8.47
N GLY A 24 22.67 8.66 -8.66
CA GLY A 24 21.89 9.46 -9.62
C GLY A 24 20.70 10.21 -9.00
N GLY A 25 20.46 10.05 -7.69
CA GLY A 25 19.53 10.90 -6.94
C GLY A 25 18.07 10.48 -6.99
N ARG A 26 17.74 9.42 -7.74
CA ARG A 26 16.40 8.82 -7.85
C ARG A 26 15.99 8.15 -6.55
N TRP A 27 14.71 8.28 -6.19
CA TRP A 27 14.12 7.58 -5.05
C TRP A 27 13.46 6.29 -5.52
N VAL A 28 13.80 5.19 -4.87
CA VAL A 28 13.22 3.88 -5.14
C VAL A 28 12.78 3.25 -3.83
N GLY A 29 11.85 2.30 -3.88
CA GLY A 29 11.40 1.66 -2.66
C GLY A 29 10.22 0.73 -2.82
N ILE A 30 9.52 0.55 -1.71
CA ILE A 30 8.28 -0.21 -1.65
C ILE A 30 7.17 0.58 -0.95
N VAL A 31 5.95 0.34 -1.38
CA VAL A 31 4.72 0.63 -0.66
C VAL A 31 4.19 -0.70 -0.11
N GLU A 32 3.93 -0.75 1.18
CA GLU A 32 3.35 -1.91 1.87
C GLU A 32 1.99 -1.54 2.47
N ARG A 33 0.96 -2.33 2.17
CA ARG A 33 -0.34 -2.21 2.84
C ARG A 33 -0.22 -2.84 4.22
N ALA A 34 -0.35 -2.04 5.27
CA ALA A 34 -0.04 -2.48 6.64
C ALA A 34 -0.92 -3.64 7.12
N ARG A 35 -2.20 -3.66 6.70
CA ARG A 35 -3.16 -4.70 7.09
C ARG A 35 -2.85 -6.06 6.47
N THR A 36 -2.54 -6.10 5.17
CA THR A 36 -2.40 -7.34 4.41
C THR A 36 -0.93 -7.76 4.23
N GLY A 37 0.00 -6.84 4.43
CA GLY A 37 1.41 -7.02 4.13
C GLY A 37 1.71 -7.03 2.63
N GLU A 38 0.73 -6.74 1.77
CA GLU A 38 0.94 -6.67 0.32
C GLU A 38 1.94 -5.56 -0.01
N LYS A 39 2.89 -5.86 -0.92
CA LYS A 39 4.01 -4.98 -1.25
C LYS A 39 4.07 -4.73 -2.76
N ARG A 40 4.29 -3.47 -3.13
CA ARG A 40 4.55 -3.05 -4.51
C ARG A 40 5.81 -2.17 -4.54
N ARG A 41 6.62 -2.31 -5.59
CA ARG A 41 7.84 -1.50 -5.78
C ARG A 41 7.49 -0.21 -6.53
N PHE A 42 8.25 0.84 -6.26
CA PHE A 42 8.25 2.07 -7.06
C PHE A 42 9.67 2.43 -7.47
N GLU A 43 9.82 3.01 -8.67
CA GLU A 43 11.09 3.54 -9.18
C GLU A 43 11.14 5.07 -9.24
N GLY A 44 10.02 5.73 -8.96
CA GLY A 44 9.87 7.17 -8.79
C GLY A 44 8.86 7.48 -7.68
N VAL A 45 9.01 8.62 -6.99
CA VAL A 45 8.11 9.01 -5.89
C VAL A 45 6.68 9.26 -6.39
N ASP A 46 6.55 9.71 -7.63
CA ASP A 46 5.29 9.94 -8.33
C ASP A 46 4.45 8.66 -8.51
N GLU A 47 5.08 7.48 -8.59
CA GLU A 47 4.38 6.20 -8.71
C GLU A 47 3.66 5.78 -7.42
N ILE A 48 4.04 6.33 -6.25
CA ILE A 48 3.49 5.93 -4.94
C ILE A 48 1.97 6.13 -4.90
N GLY A 49 1.48 7.24 -5.45
CA GLY A 49 0.05 7.54 -5.47
C GLY A 49 -0.74 6.52 -6.28
N SER A 50 -0.26 6.18 -7.49
CA SER A 50 -0.88 5.18 -8.36
C SER A 50 -0.90 3.80 -7.71
N ILE A 51 0.21 3.40 -7.07
CA ILE A 51 0.30 2.14 -6.35
C ILE A 51 -0.71 2.06 -5.20
N ILE A 52 -0.88 3.14 -4.43
CA ILE A 52 -1.88 3.17 -3.36
C ILE A 52 -3.29 3.05 -3.93
N ALA A 53 -3.60 3.73 -5.03
CA ALA A 53 -4.90 3.64 -5.69
C ALA A 53 -5.20 2.19 -6.13
N ASP A 54 -4.24 1.53 -6.79
CA ASP A 54 -4.40 0.13 -7.23
C ASP A 54 -4.67 -0.82 -6.07
N LEU A 55 -3.98 -0.63 -4.93
CA LEU A 55 -4.17 -1.45 -3.73
C LEU A 55 -5.54 -1.23 -3.08
N LEU A 56 -6.10 -0.02 -3.19
CA LEU A 56 -7.45 0.29 -2.70
C LEU A 56 -8.52 -0.32 -3.61
N ASP A 57 -8.34 -0.27 -4.93
CA ASP A 57 -9.27 -0.82 -5.91
C ASP A 57 -9.34 -2.36 -5.86
N GLN A 58 -8.20 -3.02 -5.61
CA GLN A 58 -8.16 -4.48 -5.42
C GLN A 58 -9.00 -4.91 -4.21
N GLU A 59 -8.90 -4.21 -3.09
CA GLU A 59 -9.72 -4.54 -1.92
C GLU A 59 -11.22 -4.35 -2.17
N LEU A 60 -11.61 -3.31 -2.89
CA LEU A 60 -13.01 -3.11 -3.27
C LEU A 60 -13.52 -4.27 -4.13
N THR A 61 -12.64 -4.85 -4.94
CA THR A 61 -12.95 -6.01 -5.78
C THR A 61 -13.09 -7.27 -4.92
N ASP A 62 -12.14 -7.54 -4.03
CA ASP A 62 -12.16 -8.70 -3.13
C ASP A 62 -13.40 -8.72 -2.24
N ARG A 63 -13.83 -7.56 -1.73
CA ARG A 63 -15.06 -7.43 -0.92
C ARG A 63 -16.34 -7.66 -1.70
N ARG A 64 -16.33 -7.45 -3.02
CA ARG A 64 -17.50 -7.63 -3.90
C ARG A 64 -17.67 -9.08 -4.38
N GLN A 65 -16.67 -9.94 -4.17
CA GLN A 65 -16.75 -11.37 -4.47
C GLN A 65 -16.68 -12.20 -3.16
N PRO A 66 -17.73 -12.19 -2.32
CA PRO A 66 -17.86 -13.20 -1.29
C PRO A 66 -18.35 -14.50 -1.95
N GLU A 67 -17.55 -15.55 -1.85
CA GLU A 67 -17.93 -16.93 -2.22
C GLU A 67 -19.01 -17.47 -1.29
#